data_AF-A0A8T7D7H8-F1
#
_entry.id   AF-A0A8T7D7H8-F1
#
_cell.length_a   1.000
_cell.length_b   1.000
_cell.length_c   1.000
_cell.angle_alpha   90.00
_cell.angle_beta   90.00
_cell.angle_gamma   90.00
#
_symmetry.space_group_name_H-M   'P 1'
#
loop_
_entity.id
_entity.type
_entity.pdbx_description
1 polymer ?
#
loop_
_entity_poly.entity_id
_entity_poly.type
_entity_poly.pdbx_seq_one_letter_code
_entity_poly.pdbx_strand_id
1 'polypeptide(L)' 'MLAGVTDVKVLGYLGRALSLELSAVQLYTTQARLVSIWGLDKAADRLRQEAQEETEHAERII' A
#
# COMPACT_ATOMS: atom_id res chain seq x y z
N MET A 1 -5.73 23.21 -27.53
CA MET A 1 -4.97 22.80 -26.32
C MET A 1 -5.91 22.87 -25.13
N LEU A 2 -6.63 21.79 -24.85
CA LEU A 2 -7.49 21.73 -23.66
C LEU A 2 -6.60 21.38 -22.47
N ALA A 3 -6.21 22.41 -21.70
CA ALA A 3 -5.73 22.19 -20.34
C ALA A 3 -6.89 21.56 -19.57
N GLY A 4 -6.84 20.23 -19.42
CA GLY A 4 -7.86 19.46 -18.72
C GLY A 4 -7.93 19.96 -17.28
N VAL A 5 -9.09 20.49 -16.89
CA VAL A 5 -9.39 20.79 -15.50
C VAL A 5 -9.21 19.49 -14.73
N THR A 6 -8.18 19.43 -13.88
CA THR A 6 -8.00 18.30 -12.97
C THR A 6 -9.18 18.30 -12.02
N ASP A 7 -10.02 17.26 -12.06
CA ASP A 7 -11.16 17.17 -11.17
C ASP A 7 -10.64 16.97 -9.73
N VAL A 8 -10.82 18.00 -8.91
CA VAL A 8 -10.39 18.04 -7.51
C VAL A 8 -10.96 16.87 -6.71
N LYS A 9 -12.17 16.39 -7.04
CA LYS A 9 -12.76 15.23 -6.39
C LYS A 9 -12.03 13.94 -6.76
N VAL A 10 -11.66 13.78 -8.03
CA VAL A 10 -10.88 12.62 -8.50
C VAL A 10 -9.52 12.59 -7.80
N LEU A 11 -8.82 13.74 -7.73
CA LEU A 11 -7.56 13.84 -6.98
C LEU A 11 -7.74 13.50 -5.49
N GLY A 12 -8.84 13.95 -4.87
CA GLY A 12 -9.15 13.61 -3.48
C GLY A 12 -9.31 12.11 -3.26
N TYR A 13 -10.00 11.41 -4.17
CA TYR A 13 -10.15 9.95 -4.09
C TYR A 13 -8.84 9.21 -4.34
N LEU A 14 -8.04 9.65 -5.32
CA LEU A 14 -6.71 9.07 -5.58
C LEU A 14 -5.77 9.26 -4.39
N GLY A 15 -5.75 10.45 -3.77
CA GLY A 15 -4.96 10.70 -2.57
C GLY A 15 -5.40 9.84 -1.38
N ARG A 16 -6.71 9.58 -1.25
CA ARG A 16 -7.23 8.66 -0.22
C ARG A 16 -6.83 7.21 -0.51
N ALA A 17 -6.94 6.76 -1.75
CA ALA A 17 -6.52 5.43 -2.16
C ALA A 17 -5.02 5.23 -1.89
N LEU A 18 -4.17 6.17 -2.32
CA LEU A 18 -2.73 6.13 -2.06
C LEU A 18 -2.41 6.05 -0.57
N SER A 19 -3.13 6.82 0.26
CA SER A 19 -2.96 6.79 1.71
C SER A 19 -3.34 5.44 2.32
N LEU A 20 -4.34 4.75 1.76
CA LEU A 20 -4.73 3.40 2.19
C LEU A 20 -3.64 2.39 1.83
N GLU A 21 -3.14 2.39 0.59
CA GLU A 21 -2.12 1.42 0.17
C GLU A 21 -0.81 1.60 0.96
N LEU A 22 -0.36 2.85 1.16
CA LEU A 22 0.84 3.11 1.97
C LEU A 22 0.66 2.71 3.44
N SER A 23 -0.54 2.86 4.00
CA SER A 23 -0.85 2.38 5.36
C SER A 23 -0.83 0.85 5.42
N ALA A 24 -1.32 0.18 4.38
CA ALA A 24 -1.31 -1.28 4.27
C ALA A 24 0.13 -1.82 4.16
N VAL A 25 0.98 -1.19 3.33
CA VAL A 25 2.42 -1.51 3.26
C VAL A 25 3.08 -1.41 4.64
N GLN A 26 2.84 -0.33 5.37
CA GLN A 26 3.37 -0.14 6.72
C GLN A 26 2.87 -1.21 7.70
N LEU A 27 1.58 -1.53 7.66
CA LEU A 27 0.96 -2.54 8.50
C LEU A 27 1.58 -3.91 8.24
N TYR A 28 1.57 -4.37 6.98
CA TYR A 28 2.05 -5.70 6.61
C TYR A 28 3.56 -5.85 6.86
N THR A 29 4.36 -4.82 6.58
CA THR A 29 5.79 -4.83 6.90
C THR A 29 6.05 -4.95 8.40
N THR A 30 5.29 -4.21 9.22
CA THR A 30 5.40 -4.26 10.68
C THR A 30 5.00 -5.62 11.22
N GLN A 31 3.88 -6.15 10.75
CA GLN A 31 3.39 -7.47 11.16
C GLN A 31 4.34 -8.59 10.73
N ALA A 32 4.90 -8.52 9.52
CA ALA A 32 5.89 -9.49 9.04
C ALA A 32 7.10 -9.59 9.98
N ARG A 33 7.59 -8.44 10.47
CA ARG A 33 8.67 -8.39 11.46
C ARG A 33 8.26 -8.96 12.81
N LEU A 34 7.07 -8.61 13.30
CA LEU A 34 6.55 -9.10 14.58
C LEU A 34 6.44 -10.63 14.59
N VAL A 35 5.80 -11.22 13.58
CA VAL A 35 5.57 -12.66 13.54
C VAL A 35 6.85 -13.45 13.25
N SER A 36 7.82 -12.85 12.54
CA SER A 36 9.16 -13.43 12.38
C SER A 36 9.90 -13.51 13.72
N ILE A 37 9.78 -12.51 14.60
CA ILE A 37 10.35 -12.55 15.96
C ILE A 37 9.71 -13.68 16.79
N TRP A 38 8.44 -14.00 16.54
CA TRP A 38 7.75 -15.13 17.17
C TRP A 38 8.08 -16.50 16.55
N GLY A 39 8.95 -16.55 15.53
CA GLY A 39 9.32 -17.79 14.83
C GLY A 39 8.25 -18.31 13.87
N LEU A 40 7.32 -17.46 13.44
CA LEU A 40 6.24 -17.81 12.50
C LEU A 40 6.64 -17.45 11.05
N ASP A 41 7.67 -18.10 10.52
CA ASP A 41 8.29 -17.70 9.25
C ASP A 41 7.33 -17.73 8.05
N LYS A 42 6.46 -18.74 7.95
CA LYS A 42 5.45 -18.81 6.88
C LYS A 42 4.48 -17.61 6.90
N ALA A 43 4.10 -17.15 8.09
CA ALA A 43 3.25 -15.99 8.23
C ALA A 43 4.02 -14.71 7.87
N ALA A 44 5.28 -14.62 8.26
CA ALA A 44 6.14 -13.50 7.90
C ALA A 44 6.30 -13.38 6.37
N ASP A 45 6.51 -14.50 5.68
CA ASP A 45 6.65 -14.53 4.23
C ASP A 45 5.37 -14.10 3.52
N ARG A 46 4.20 -14.58 3.96
CA ARG A 46 2.93 -14.12 3.38
C ARG A 46 2.75 -12.62 3.59
N LEU A 47 3.00 -12.10 4.78
CA LEU A 47 2.85 -10.66 5.06
C LEU A 47 3.84 -9.80 4.25
N ARG A 48 5.05 -10.29 3.94
CA ARG A 48 5.97 -9.60 3.02
C ARG A 48 5.42 -9.56 1.59
N GLN A 49 4.77 -10.62 1.15
CA GLN A 49 4.10 -10.64 -0.16
C GLN A 49 2.94 -9.64 -0.20
N GLU A 50 2.09 -9.61 0.83
CA GLU A 50 1.01 -8.60 0.92
C GLU A 50 1.58 -7.17 0.86
N ALA A 51 2.65 -6.88 1.60
CA ALA A 51 3.29 -5.56 1.55
C ALA A 51 3.82 -5.20 0.15
N GLN A 52 4.30 -6.18 -0.61
CA GLN A 52 4.72 -6.00 -1.99
C GLN A 52 3.52 -5.73 -2.91
N GLU A 53 2.44 -6.50 -2.77
CA GLU A 53 1.20 -6.31 -3.53
C GLU A 53 0.64 -4.88 -3.33
N GLU A 54 0.61 -4.37 -2.10
CA GLU A 54 0.14 -2.99 -1.84
C GLU A 54 1.10 -1.90 -2.33
N THR A 55 2.40 -2.22 -2.43
CA THR A 55 3.36 -1.30 -3.08
C THR A 55 3.05 -1.17 -4.57
N GLU A 56 2.73 -2.27 -5.25
CA GLU A 56 2.31 -2.25 -6.66
C GLU A 56 0.96 -1.53 -6.84
N HIS A 57 0.05 -1.62 -5.88
CA HIS A 57 -1.19 -0.84 -5.89
C HIS A 57 -0.91 0.66 -5.76
N ALA A 58 -0.02 1.07 -4.86
CA ALA A 58 0.39 2.47 -4.72
C ALA A 58 1.02 3.01 -6.02
N GLU A 59 1.90 2.24 -6.66
CA GLU A 59 2.54 2.60 -7.94
C GLU A 59 1.56 2.74 -9.11
N ARG A 60 0.37 2.13 -9.04
CA ARG A 60 -0.67 2.33 -10.06
C ARG A 60 -1.42 3.66 -9.89
N ILE A 61 -1.33 4.27 -8.71
CA ILE A 61 -2.01 5.53 -8.38
C ILE A 61 -1.15 6.75 -8.74
N ILE A 62 0.18 6.65 -8.68
CA ILE A 62 1.14 7.74 -8.91
C ILE A 62 2.10 7.46 -10.06
#